data_AF-B1GT71-F1
#
_entry.id   AF-B1GT71-F1
#
_cell.length_a   1.000
_cell.length_b   1.000
_cell.length_c   1.000
_cell.angle_alpha   90.00
_cell.angle_beta   90.00
_cell.angle_gamma   90.00
#
_symmetry.space_group_name_H-M   'P 1'
#
loop_
_entity.id
_entity.type
_entity.pdbx_description
1 polymer ?
#
loop_
_entity_poly.entity_id
_entity_poly.type
_entity_poly.pdbx_seq_one_letter_code
_entity_poly.pdbx_strand_id
1 'polypeptide(L)'
;IGNGAQSEFQALAMREIVGIETVRLYDIDATATEKAVRNLADTGLSVVACKSAEDAMTGAEIITTCTADKQYATILTDNMIGSGVHINAIGGDCPGKTE
;
A
#
# COMPACT_ATOMS: atom_id res chain seq x y z
N ILE A 1 1.01 -0.50 0.96
CA ILE A 1 2.11 -1.04 1.79
C ILE A 1 2.76 -2.17 1.01
N GLY A 2 4.08 -2.10 0.82
CA GLY A 2 4.79 -2.87 -0.19
C GLY A 2 4.74 -2.14 -1.53
N ASN A 3 5.91 -1.70 -2.00
CA ASN A 3 6.09 -0.87 -3.20
C ASN A 3 6.90 -1.60 -4.29
N GLY A 4 6.75 -2.93 -4.31
CA GLY A 4 7.40 -3.83 -5.25
C GLY A 4 6.80 -3.78 -6.66
N ALA A 5 6.63 -4.94 -7.29
CA ALA A 5 6.15 -4.99 -8.68
C ALA A 5 4.66 -4.65 -8.85
N GLN A 6 3.83 -4.87 -7.82
CA GLN A 6 2.38 -4.74 -7.91
C GLN A 6 1.86 -3.33 -7.60
N SER A 7 2.62 -2.51 -6.88
CA SER A 7 2.14 -1.28 -6.26
C SER A 7 1.59 -0.26 -7.25
N GLU A 8 2.29 0.00 -8.35
CA GLU A 8 1.87 1.01 -9.32
C GLU A 8 0.59 0.58 -10.05
N PHE A 9 0.46 -0.71 -10.37
CA PHE A 9 -0.74 -1.24 -11.01
C PHE A 9 -1.95 -1.15 -10.08
N GLN A 10 -1.77 -1.47 -8.80
CA GLN A 10 -2.84 -1.32 -7.79
C GLN A 10 -3.25 0.15 -7.61
N ALA A 11 -2.28 1.07 -7.51
CA ALA A 11 -2.56 2.50 -7.36
C ALA A 11 -3.35 3.05 -8.56
N LEU A 12 -2.92 2.71 -9.78
CA LEU A 12 -3.60 3.15 -11.01
C LEU A 12 -4.99 2.51 -11.16
N ALA A 13 -5.14 1.23 -10.83
CA ALA A 13 -6.44 0.56 -10.87
C ALA A 13 -7.42 1.17 -9.87
N MET A 14 -6.99 1.46 -8.64
CA MET A 14 -7.84 2.12 -7.65
C MET A 14 -8.22 3.53 -8.08
N ARG A 15 -7.29 4.28 -8.69
CA ARG A 15 -7.60 5.62 -9.25
C ARG A 15 -8.71 5.52 -10.29
N GLU A 16 -8.61 4.56 -11.20
CA GLU A 16 -9.53 4.44 -12.33
C GLU A 16 -10.89 3.85 -11.94
N ILE A 17 -10.92 2.88 -11.03
CA ILE A 17 -12.14 2.14 -10.69
C ILE A 17 -12.93 2.84 -9.59
N VAL A 18 -12.25 3.35 -8.56
CA VAL A 18 -12.90 3.93 -7.37
C VAL A 18 -12.57 5.40 -7.14
N GLY A 19 -11.73 6.01 -7.99
CA GLY A 19 -11.53 7.47 -7.99
C GLY A 19 -10.63 8.00 -6.88
N ILE A 20 -9.66 7.22 -6.36
CA ILE A 20 -8.72 7.76 -5.37
C ILE A 20 -7.89 8.90 -5.98
N GLU A 21 -7.65 9.95 -5.19
CA GLU A 21 -6.84 11.10 -5.62
C GLU A 21 -5.44 11.08 -5.02
N THR A 22 -5.26 10.39 -3.89
CA THR A 22 -4.00 10.33 -3.14
C THR A 22 -3.59 8.87 -2.89
N VAL A 23 -2.31 8.57 -3.08
CA VAL A 23 -1.70 7.30 -2.69
C VAL A 23 -0.55 7.53 -1.73
N ARG A 24 -0.58 6.83 -0.59
CA ARG A 24 0.46 6.87 0.44
C ARG A 24 1.25 5.58 0.37
N LEU A 25 2.56 5.72 0.22
CA LEU A 25 3.46 4.62 -0.10
C LEU A 25 4.42 4.38 1.05
N TYR A 26 4.54 3.12 1.44
CA TYR A 26 5.54 2.66 2.41
C TYR A 26 6.04 1.27 2.03
N ASP A 27 7.36 1.12 2.09
CA ASP A 27 8.09 -0.13 1.97
C ASP A 27 9.32 -0.06 2.90
N ILE A 28 9.74 -1.22 3.41
CA ILE A 28 10.97 -1.34 4.21
C ILE A 28 12.22 -1.05 3.35
N ASP A 29 12.15 -1.33 2.05
CA ASP A 29 13.13 -0.91 1.06
C ASP A 29 12.77 0.49 0.54
N ALA A 30 13.51 1.49 1.00
CA ALA A 30 13.32 2.88 0.56
C ALA A 30 13.42 3.04 -0.96
N THR A 31 14.24 2.23 -1.64
CA THR A 31 14.42 2.32 -3.10
C THR A 31 13.18 1.86 -3.87
N ALA A 32 12.40 0.93 -3.31
CA ALA A 32 11.12 0.50 -3.87
C ALA A 32 10.09 1.65 -3.80
N THR A 33 10.06 2.38 -2.69
CA THR A 33 9.22 3.58 -2.53
C THR A 33 9.64 4.67 -3.52
N GLU A 34 10.93 4.97 -3.63
CA GLU A 34 11.45 5.96 -4.59
C GLU A 34 11.10 5.60 -6.05
N LYS A 35 11.23 4.32 -6.43
CA LYS A 35 10.79 3.82 -7.74
C LYS A 35 9.30 4.11 -7.96
N ALA A 36 8.44 3.70 -7.02
CA ALA A 36 7.00 3.86 -7.15
C ALA A 36 6.60 5.35 -7.24
N VAL A 37 7.22 6.23 -6.43
CA VAL A 37 7.02 7.68 -6.51
C VAL A 37 7.34 8.22 -7.90
N ARG A 38 8.50 7.85 -8.46
CA ARG A 38 8.90 8.30 -9.81
C ARG A 38 7.92 7.80 -10.88
N ASN A 39 7.52 6.53 -10.81
CA ASN A 39 6.62 5.94 -11.80
C ASN A 39 5.21 6.54 -11.75
N LEU A 40 4.77 7.02 -10.57
CA LEU A 40 3.43 7.56 -10.37
C LEU A 40 3.34 9.09 -10.51
N ALA A 41 4.46 9.80 -10.63
CA ALA A 41 4.51 11.27 -10.61
C ALA A 41 3.58 11.96 -11.62
N ASP A 42 3.46 11.41 -12.83
CA ASP A 42 2.68 12.02 -13.93
C ASP A 42 1.31 11.36 -14.14
N THR A 43 0.84 10.60 -13.15
CA THR A 43 -0.41 9.82 -13.26
C THR A 43 -1.65 10.60 -12.79
N GLY A 44 -1.47 11.82 -12.31
CA GLY A 44 -2.54 12.64 -11.70
C GLY A 44 -2.86 12.26 -10.26
N LEU A 45 -2.20 11.24 -9.70
CA LEU A 45 -2.26 10.93 -8.27
C LEU A 45 -1.37 11.89 -7.47
N SER A 46 -1.86 12.33 -6.32
CA SER A 46 -1.01 12.88 -5.27
C SER A 46 -0.25 11.73 -4.60
N VAL A 47 1.07 11.70 -4.75
CA VAL A 47 1.90 10.59 -4.25
C VAL A 47 2.67 11.02 -3.02
N VAL A 48 2.47 10.32 -1.90
CA VAL A 48 3.12 10.64 -0.62
C VAL A 48 3.99 9.47 -0.19
N ALA A 49 5.30 9.70 -0.05
CA ALA A 49 6.21 8.73 0.56
C ALA A 49 6.14 8.85 2.09
N CYS A 50 5.73 7.78 2.76
CA CYS A 50 5.59 7.70 4.21
C CYS A 50 6.81 7.03 4.84
N LYS A 51 7.06 7.34 6.13
CA LYS A 51 8.23 6.83 6.86
C LYS A 51 7.97 5.54 7.62
N SER A 52 6.70 5.17 7.79
CA SER A 52 6.29 3.91 8.43
C SER A 52 4.94 3.44 7.87
N ALA A 53 4.56 2.20 8.17
CA ALA A 53 3.26 1.64 7.78
C ALA A 53 2.11 2.40 8.47
N GLU A 54 2.26 2.74 9.75
CA GLU A 54 1.32 3.54 10.54
C GLU A 54 1.02 4.89 9.87
N ASP A 55 2.09 5.57 9.45
CA ASP A 55 1.98 6.84 8.73
C ASP A 55 1.21 6.63 7.42
N ALA A 56 1.55 5.61 6.62
CA ALA A 56 0.83 5.33 5.37
C ALA A 56 -0.66 5.02 5.57
N MET A 57 -1.05 4.44 6.70
CA MET A 57 -2.45 4.05 6.99
C MET A 57 -3.28 5.16 7.61
N THR A 58 -2.66 6.15 8.26
CA THR A 58 -3.38 7.15 9.07
C THR A 58 -4.36 7.95 8.21
N GLY A 59 -5.66 7.69 8.33
CA GLY A 59 -6.70 8.37 7.54
C GLY A 59 -6.88 7.83 6.12
N ALA A 60 -6.27 6.68 5.78
CA ALA A 60 -6.53 5.99 4.53
C ALA A 60 -7.89 5.29 4.58
N GLU A 61 -8.69 5.42 3.53
CA GLU A 61 -9.98 4.73 3.37
C GLU A 61 -9.82 3.34 2.73
N ILE A 62 -8.73 3.15 2.00
CA ILE A 62 -8.36 1.88 1.36
C ILE A 62 -6.92 1.55 1.75
N ILE A 63 -6.70 0.36 2.29
CA ILE A 63 -5.37 -0.15 2.58
C ILE A 63 -5.09 -1.31 1.63
N THR A 64 -4.11 -1.14 0.74
CA THR A 64 -3.60 -2.24 -0.09
C THR A 64 -2.27 -2.74 0.48
N THR A 65 -2.18 -4.05 0.76
CA THR A 65 -0.94 -4.74 1.14
C THR A 65 -0.51 -5.66 0.01
N CYS A 66 0.75 -5.53 -0.42
CA CYS A 66 1.32 -6.36 -1.50
C CYS A 66 2.83 -6.62 -1.28
N THR A 67 3.19 -6.84 -0.02
CA THR A 67 4.52 -7.24 0.42
C THR A 67 4.81 -8.69 0.04
N ALA A 68 6.10 -9.01 -0.11
CA ALA A 68 6.55 -10.34 -0.52
C ALA A 68 7.07 -11.19 0.66
N ASP A 69 6.89 -10.74 1.91
CA ASP A 69 7.52 -11.41 3.04
C ASP A 69 6.88 -12.79 3.31
N LYS A 70 7.73 -13.79 3.59
CA LYS A 70 7.35 -15.15 3.98
C LYS A 70 7.30 -15.27 5.51
N GLN A 71 6.79 -14.25 6.16
CA GLN A 71 6.59 -14.22 7.60
C GLN A 71 5.11 -13.97 7.91
N TYR A 72 4.68 -14.41 9.09
CA TYR A 72 3.42 -13.95 9.69
C TYR A 72 3.61 -12.48 10.09
N ALA A 73 3.62 -11.57 9.11
CA ALA A 73 3.69 -10.15 9.39
C ALA A 73 2.31 -9.71 9.85
N THR A 74 2.20 -9.16 11.06
CA THR A 74 1.03 -8.38 11.45
C THR A 74 1.20 -6.98 10.87
N ILE A 75 0.88 -6.79 9.58
CA ILE A 75 1.00 -5.47 8.93
C ILE A 75 -0.12 -4.54 9.45
N LEU A 76 -1.25 -5.13 9.86
CA LEU A 76 -2.42 -4.43 10.38
C LEU A 76 -2.73 -4.86 11.81
N THR A 77 -2.80 -3.92 12.74
CA THR A 77 -3.38 -4.14 14.07
C THR A 77 -4.75 -3.45 14.18
N ASP A 78 -5.63 -3.94 15.06
CA ASP A 78 -7.00 -3.38 15.25
C ASP A 78 -7.00 -1.86 15.49
N ASN A 79 -5.94 -1.32 16.10
CA ASN A 79 -5.82 0.11 16.39
C ASN A 79 -5.41 0.96 15.17
N MET A 80 -5.04 0.34 14.05
CA MET A 80 -4.57 1.01 12.82
C MET A 80 -5.68 1.18 11.78
N ILE A 81 -6.81 0.49 11.95
CA ILE A 81 -7.91 0.48 10.98
C ILE A 81 -9.07 1.31 11.54
N GLY A 82 -9.31 2.47 10.94
CA GLY A 82 -10.51 3.25 11.24
C GLY A 82 -11.79 2.52 10.84
N SER A 83 -12.92 2.87 11.45
CA SER A 83 -14.23 2.39 10.99
C SER A 83 -14.44 2.76 9.52
N GLY A 84 -14.87 1.79 8.71
CA GLY A 84 -15.21 2.02 7.29
C GLY A 84 -14.06 1.85 6.29
N VAL A 85 -12.89 1.40 6.73
CA VAL A 85 -11.74 1.15 5.84
C VAL A 85 -11.93 -0.15 5.05
N HIS A 86 -11.66 -0.10 3.75
CA HIS A 86 -11.55 -1.28 2.89
C HIS A 86 -10.11 -1.81 2.87
N ILE A 87 -9.94 -3.11 3.09
CA ILE A 87 -8.63 -3.78 3.04
C ILE A 87 -8.56 -4.62 1.76
N ASN A 88 -7.55 -4.33 0.94
CA ASN A 88 -7.18 -5.07 -0.27
C ASN A 88 -5.84 -5.79 -0.01
N ALA A 89 -5.89 -6.93 0.67
CA ALA A 89 -4.71 -7.71 1.02
C ALA A 89 -4.39 -8.75 -0.06
N ILE A 90 -3.33 -8.52 -0.84
CA ILE A 90 -3.02 -9.31 -2.05
C ILE A 90 -1.63 -9.97 -2.02
N GLY A 91 -0.79 -9.70 -1.02
CA GLY A 91 0.55 -10.28 -0.91
C GLY A 91 0.56 -11.68 -0.29
N GLY A 92 -0.34 -11.99 0.63
CA GLY A 92 -0.49 -13.34 1.21
C GLY A 92 -1.16 -14.32 0.22
N ASP A 93 -0.36 -15.11 -0.49
CA ASP A 93 -0.82 -15.91 -1.64
C ASP A 93 -0.62 -17.43 -1.50
N CYS A 94 -0.05 -17.91 -0.39
CA CYS A 94 0.20 -19.33 -0.16
C CYS A 94 0.13 -19.73 1.33
N PRO A 95 -0.11 -21.01 1.66
CA PRO A 95 -0.14 -21.46 3.06
C PRO A 95 1.13 -21.08 3.82
N GLY A 96 0.98 -20.38 4.95
CA GLY A 96 2.09 -19.89 5.76
C GLY A 96 2.64 -18.52 5.35
N LYS A 97 2.02 -17.82 4.38
CA LYS A 97 2.33 -16.44 4.01
C LYS A 97 1.07 -15.58 4.22
N THR A 98 1.11 -14.71 5.22
CA THR A 98 0.01 -13.80 5.58
C THR A 98 0.52 -12.36 5.67
N GLU A 99 -0.38 -11.40 5.55
CA GLU A 99 -0.12 -9.96 5.70
C GLU A 99 -1.03 -9.34 6.77
#